data_AF-A0A436BVW9-F1
#
_entry.id   AF-A0A436BVW9-F1
#
_cell.length_a   1.000
_cell.length_b   1.000
_cell.length_c   1.000
_cell.angle_alpha   90.00
_cell.angle_beta   90.00
_cell.angle_gamma   90.00
#
_symmetry.space_group_name_H-M   'P 1'
#
loop_
_entity.id
_entity.type
_entity.pdbx_description
1 polymer ?
#
loop_
_entity_poly.entity_id
_entity_poly.type
_entity_poly.pdbx_seq_one_letter_code
_entity_poly.pdbx_strand_id
1 'polypeptide(L)'
;MTNSTDIAKILNLNGGELVGKTRLQKTFYFLERLGIGFGYDFQYYHYGPYSEELTISAQDSVALGFVNHDKRVGTRSQLYSVFQSLLKDERDPLDASRKHALKILAGYDPISLELAATADFLESAGYGLDAWSETAVRKSSKATPERIEKAKKLLSDLQGL
;
A
#
# COMPACT_ATOMS: atom_id res chain seq x y z
N MET A 1 11.28 1.90 17.25
CA MET A 1 11.84 3.19 16.79
C MET A 1 11.31 3.38 15.38
N THR A 2 10.36 4.29 15.19
CA THR A 2 9.83 4.62 13.86
C THR A 2 10.98 5.13 12.99
N ASN A 3 11.28 4.43 11.91
CA ASN A 3 12.32 4.85 10.98
C ASN A 3 11.71 5.81 9.96
N SER A 4 11.89 7.11 10.21
CA SER A 4 11.31 8.19 9.41
C SER A 4 11.78 8.23 7.95
N THR A 5 12.71 7.36 7.52
CA THR A 5 13.21 7.30 6.14
C THR A 5 12.55 6.22 5.29
N ASP A 6 11.78 5.28 5.87
CA ASP A 6 11.20 4.14 5.13
C ASP A 6 10.25 4.60 4.00
N ILE A 7 9.47 5.65 4.25
CA ILE A 7 8.57 6.22 3.24
C ILE A 7 9.39 6.78 2.08
N ALA A 8 10.41 7.60 2.37
CA ALA A 8 11.29 8.17 1.34
C ALA A 8 11.98 7.06 0.52
N LYS A 9 12.40 5.98 1.20
CA LYS A 9 12.98 4.79 0.56
C LYS A 9 12.01 4.17 -0.45
N ILE A 10 10.78 3.86 -0.04
CA ILE A 10 9.78 3.28 -0.95
C ILE A 10 9.42 4.22 -2.10
N LEU A 11 9.32 5.52 -1.83
CA LEU A 11 9.11 6.52 -2.88
C LEU A 11 10.25 6.51 -3.91
N ASN A 12 11.51 6.50 -3.48
CA ASN A 12 12.68 6.41 -4.36
C ASN A 12 12.65 5.15 -5.23
N LEU A 13 12.38 3.99 -4.62
CA LEU A 13 12.27 2.72 -5.34
C LEU A 13 11.08 2.72 -6.32
N ASN A 14 10.04 3.52 -6.06
CA ASN A 14 8.86 3.70 -6.91
C ASN A 14 8.96 4.87 -7.90
N GLY A 15 10.18 5.27 -8.29
CA GLY A 15 10.38 6.36 -9.27
C GLY A 15 10.23 7.77 -8.69
N GLY A 16 10.33 7.90 -7.36
CA GLY A 16 10.35 9.17 -6.64
C GLY A 16 8.98 9.65 -6.13
N GLU A 17 7.88 9.03 -6.55
CA GLU A 17 6.52 9.50 -6.22
C GLU A 17 5.55 8.34 -5.93
N LEU A 18 4.59 8.60 -5.03
CA LEU A 18 3.41 7.76 -4.86
C LEU A 18 2.16 8.62 -4.63
N VAL A 19 1.07 8.28 -5.33
CA VAL A 19 -0.19 9.02 -5.29
C VAL A 19 -1.26 8.28 -4.48
N GLY A 20 -1.75 8.95 -3.44
CA GLY A 20 -2.89 8.54 -2.63
C GLY A 20 -2.51 7.78 -1.35
N LYS A 21 -3.16 8.15 -0.24
CA LYS A 21 -2.94 7.53 1.08
C LYS A 21 -3.29 6.04 1.10
N THR A 22 -4.37 5.64 0.42
CA THR A 22 -4.74 4.22 0.29
C THR A 22 -3.64 3.43 -0.40
N ARG A 23 -3.08 3.95 -1.50
CA ARG A 23 -1.97 3.27 -2.19
C ARG A 23 -0.76 3.16 -1.27
N LEU A 24 -0.39 4.22 -0.53
CA LEU A 24 0.73 4.18 0.41
C LEU A 24 0.53 3.04 1.44
N GLN A 25 -0.64 3.03 2.09
CA GLN A 25 -1.00 2.04 3.10
C GLN A 25 -0.98 0.61 2.54
N LYS A 26 -1.57 0.38 1.35
CA LYS A 26 -1.62 -0.97 0.78
C LYS A 26 -0.29 -1.42 0.19
N THR A 27 0.55 -0.50 -0.29
CA THR A 27 1.92 -0.82 -0.71
C THR A 27 2.71 -1.37 0.47
N PHE A 28 2.76 -0.65 1.59
CA PHE A 28 3.50 -1.11 2.77
C PHE A 28 2.92 -2.41 3.33
N TYR A 29 1.60 -2.56 3.38
CA TYR A 29 0.96 -3.81 3.76
C TYR A 29 1.50 -5.02 2.98
N PHE A 30 1.53 -4.92 1.64
CA PHE A 30 2.03 -6.03 0.82
C PHE A 30 3.53 -6.28 0.99
N LEU A 31 4.33 -5.23 1.23
CA LEU A 31 5.75 -5.42 1.53
C LEU A 31 5.96 -6.20 2.84
N GLU A 32 5.17 -5.92 3.88
CA GLU A 32 5.19 -6.70 5.13
C GLU A 32 4.75 -8.15 4.88
N ARG A 33 3.67 -8.36 4.12
CA ARG A 33 3.18 -9.71 3.78
C ARG A 33 4.19 -10.55 3.00
N LEU A 34 5.01 -9.91 2.17
CA LEU A 34 6.08 -10.54 1.41
C LEU A 34 7.39 -10.70 2.22
N GLY A 35 7.42 -10.30 3.50
CA GLY A 35 8.62 -10.40 4.34
C GLY A 35 9.75 -9.44 3.94
N ILE A 36 9.43 -8.41 3.15
CA ILE A 36 10.38 -7.40 2.65
C ILE A 36 10.02 -5.98 3.11
N GLY A 37 9.19 -5.89 4.15
CA GLY A 37 8.76 -4.63 4.75
C GLY A 37 9.80 -4.02 5.68
N PHE A 38 9.32 -3.22 6.62
CA PHE A 38 10.10 -2.49 7.62
C PHE A 38 9.60 -2.79 9.06
N GLY A 39 8.62 -3.69 9.21
CA GLY A 39 8.08 -4.09 10.50
C GLY A 39 6.88 -3.26 10.96
N TYR A 40 6.13 -2.65 10.03
CA TYR A 40 4.90 -1.94 10.38
C TYR A 40 3.77 -2.92 10.73
N ASP A 41 3.11 -2.69 11.85
CA ASP A 41 1.95 -3.49 12.24
C ASP A 41 0.68 -3.03 11.54
N PHE A 42 -0.10 -3.99 11.04
CA PHE A 42 -1.40 -3.75 10.39
C PHE A 42 -2.53 -4.42 11.16
N GLN A 43 -3.60 -3.67 11.36
CA GLN A 43 -4.83 -4.16 11.98
C GLN A 43 -6.03 -3.91 11.07
N TYR A 44 -7.08 -4.70 11.24
CA TYR A 44 -8.30 -4.51 10.45
C TYR A 44 -9.03 -3.24 10.90
N TYR A 45 -9.23 -2.31 9.96
CA TYR A 45 -10.04 -1.10 10.17
C TYR A 45 -11.15 -1.01 9.12
N HIS A 46 -11.99 0.04 9.17
CA HIS A 46 -13.12 0.25 8.24
C HIS A 46 -12.76 0.04 6.75
N TYR A 47 -11.50 0.31 6.38
CA TYR A 47 -11.01 0.22 5.02
C TYR A 47 -10.10 -1.00 4.72
N GLY A 48 -10.14 -2.05 5.54
CA GLY A 48 -9.24 -3.21 5.44
C GLY A 48 -7.99 -3.01 6.31
N PRO A 49 -6.87 -3.73 6.07
CA PRO A 49 -5.66 -3.58 6.87
C PRO A 49 -5.14 -2.14 6.83
N TYR A 50 -4.85 -1.58 7.99
CA TYR A 50 -4.34 -0.22 8.14
C TYR A 50 -3.27 -0.17 9.24
N SER A 51 -2.24 0.65 9.02
CA SER A 51 -1.20 0.93 10.00
C SER A 51 -1.24 2.40 10.40
N GLU A 52 -1.59 2.66 11.66
CA GLU A 52 -1.51 3.99 12.26
C GLU A 52 -0.04 4.42 12.40
N GLU A 53 0.84 3.50 12.78
CA GLU A 53 2.28 3.73 12.84
C GLU A 53 2.84 4.22 11.50
N LEU A 54 2.44 3.61 10.38
CA LEU A 54 2.84 4.08 9.05
C LEU A 54 2.32 5.49 8.75
N THR A 55 1.14 5.85 9.27
CA THR A 55 0.59 7.20 9.09
C THR A 55 1.39 8.24 9.87
N ILE A 56 1.78 7.91 11.10
CA ILE A 56 2.65 8.75 11.94
C ILE A 56 4.03 8.86 11.29
N SER A 57 4.63 7.74 10.88
CA SER A 57 5.91 7.71 10.18
C SER A 57 5.90 8.57 8.92
N ALA A 58 4.83 8.52 8.11
CA ALA A 58 4.69 9.40 6.95
C ALA A 58 4.59 10.89 7.31
N GLN A 59 3.94 11.24 8.43
CA GLN A 59 3.89 12.62 8.93
C GLN A 59 5.26 13.09 9.42
N ASP A 60 5.98 12.22 10.15
CA ASP A 60 7.33 12.49 10.64
C ASP A 60 8.31 12.67 9.48
N SER A 61 8.24 11.82 8.44
CA SER A 61 9.04 11.99 7.21
C SER A 61 8.83 13.35 6.55
N VAL A 62 7.60 13.89 6.60
CA VAL A 62 7.29 15.22 6.07
C VAL A 62 7.83 16.31 6.98
N ALA A 63 7.61 16.20 8.30
CA ALA A 63 8.09 17.17 9.28
C ALA A 63 9.63 17.29 9.30
N LEU A 64 10.33 16.18 9.06
CA LEU A 64 11.79 16.11 8.99
C LEU A 64 12.35 16.48 7.61
N GLY A 65 11.51 16.77 6.63
CA GLY A 65 11.93 17.20 5.28
C GLY A 65 12.47 16.06 4.40
N PHE A 66 12.16 14.80 4.72
CA PHE A 66 12.54 13.64 3.92
C PHE A 66 11.58 13.35 2.78
N VAL A 67 10.32 13.76 2.95
CA VAL A 67 9.24 13.58 1.99
C VAL A 67 8.50 14.89 1.83
N ASN A 68 8.24 15.30 0.60
CA ASN A 68 7.25 16.34 0.32
C ASN A 68 5.86 15.72 0.24
N HIS A 69 4.87 16.32 0.91
CA HIS A 69 3.47 15.88 0.86
C HIS A 69 2.55 17.01 0.41
N ASP A 70 2.09 16.92 -0.83
CA ASP A 70 1.16 17.89 -1.42
C ASP A 70 -0.27 17.34 -1.49
N LYS A 71 -1.24 18.23 -1.31
CA LYS A 71 -2.64 17.97 -1.70
C LYS A 71 -2.89 18.64 -3.05
N ARG A 72 -3.12 17.85 -4.09
CA ARG A 72 -3.43 18.35 -5.44
C ARG A 72 -4.91 18.18 -5.75
N VAL A 73 -5.44 19.06 -6.59
CA VAL A 73 -6.84 19.01 -7.05
C VAL A 73 -6.91 18.20 -8.33
N GLY A 74 -7.72 17.13 -8.33
CA GLY A 74 -8.01 16.34 -9.52
C GLY A 74 -9.01 17.04 -10.44
N THR A 75 -9.18 16.51 -11.65
CA THR A 75 -10.11 17.04 -12.68
C THR A 75 -11.56 17.15 -12.23
N ARG A 76 -11.96 16.41 -11.19
CA ARG A 76 -13.30 16.46 -10.57
C ARG A 76 -13.35 17.26 -9.26
N SER A 77 -12.42 18.18 -9.06
CA SER A 77 -12.25 18.97 -7.83
C SER A 77 -12.03 18.13 -6.55
N GLN A 78 -11.60 16.88 -6.71
CA GLN A 78 -11.29 15.99 -5.60
C GLN A 78 -9.83 16.18 -5.18
N LEU A 79 -9.58 16.37 -3.88
CA LEU A 79 -8.22 16.45 -3.35
C LEU A 79 -7.60 15.06 -3.28
N TYR A 80 -6.36 14.93 -3.77
CA TYR A 80 -5.55 13.72 -3.62
C TYR A 80 -4.17 14.06 -3.05
N SER A 81 -3.59 13.11 -2.31
CA SER A 81 -2.26 13.25 -1.72
C SER A 81 -1.19 12.77 -2.68
N VAL A 82 -0.12 13.53 -2.81
CA VAL A 82 1.09 13.15 -3.55
C VAL A 82 2.26 13.17 -2.57
N PHE A 83 2.99 12.06 -2.51
CA PHE A 83 4.20 11.93 -1.70
C PHE A 83 5.40 11.86 -2.63
N GLN A 84 6.42 12.67 -2.39
CA GLN A 84 7.65 12.71 -3.18
C GLN A 84 8.88 12.62 -2.27
N SER A 85 9.86 11.80 -2.62
CA SER A 85 11.10 11.68 -1.83
C SER A 85 12.02 12.89 -2.04
N LEU A 86 12.63 13.37 -0.95
CA LEU A 86 13.68 14.40 -0.96
C LEU A 86 15.04 13.85 -0.52
N LEU A 87 15.11 12.59 -0.07
CA LEU A 87 16.34 11.93 0.36
C LEU A 87 17.04 11.19 -0.77
N LYS A 88 18.38 11.17 -0.71
CA LYS A 88 19.21 10.31 -1.56
C LYS A 88 19.10 8.85 -1.12
N ASP A 89 19.12 7.95 -2.10
CA ASP A 89 18.92 6.51 -1.90
C ASP A 89 20.12 5.86 -1.19
N GLU A 90 19.89 5.28 0.00
CA GLU A 90 20.84 4.41 0.69
C GLU A 90 20.56 2.95 0.34
N ARG A 91 21.54 2.19 -0.12
CA ARG A 91 21.31 0.81 -0.59
C ARG A 91 20.86 -0.12 0.53
N ASP A 92 19.88 -0.97 0.23
CA ASP A 92 19.40 -2.03 1.11
C ASP A 92 19.35 -3.38 0.35
N PRO A 93 19.77 -4.51 0.96
CA PRO A 93 19.75 -5.83 0.33
C PRO A 93 18.39 -6.24 -0.28
N LEU A 94 17.28 -5.76 0.27
CA LEU A 94 15.92 -6.09 -0.17
C LEU A 94 15.42 -5.16 -1.29
N ASP A 95 16.21 -4.18 -1.74
CA ASP A 95 15.80 -3.21 -2.76
C ASP A 95 15.35 -3.84 -4.07
N ALA A 96 16.02 -4.91 -4.51
CA ALA A 96 15.66 -5.60 -5.74
C ALA A 96 14.25 -6.22 -5.64
N SER A 97 13.98 -6.91 -4.52
CA SER A 97 12.66 -7.52 -4.24
C SER A 97 11.58 -6.46 -4.09
N ARG A 98 11.86 -5.39 -3.34
CA ARG A 98 10.94 -4.24 -3.17
C ARG A 98 10.63 -3.57 -4.51
N LYS A 99 11.63 -3.31 -5.36
CA LYS A 99 11.42 -2.75 -6.71
C LYS A 99 10.54 -3.67 -7.57
N HIS A 100 10.75 -4.99 -7.49
CA HIS A 100 9.93 -5.94 -8.23
C HIS A 100 8.47 -5.90 -7.75
N ALA A 101 8.23 -5.97 -6.44
CA ALA A 101 6.89 -5.86 -5.87
C ALA A 101 6.22 -4.52 -6.22
N LEU A 102 6.93 -3.41 -6.11
CA LEU A 102 6.43 -2.08 -6.48
C LEU A 102 6.02 -1.98 -7.95
N LYS A 103 6.79 -2.60 -8.86
CA LYS A 103 6.45 -2.65 -10.28
C LYS A 103 5.13 -3.39 -10.53
N ILE A 104 4.86 -4.48 -9.81
CA ILE A 104 3.58 -5.19 -9.87
C ILE A 104 2.46 -4.29 -9.32
N LEU A 105 2.63 -3.75 -8.11
CA LEU A 105 1.63 -2.91 -7.44
C LEU A 105 1.26 -1.64 -8.25
N ALA A 106 2.21 -1.08 -9.01
CA ALA A 106 1.99 0.07 -9.89
C ALA A 106 1.01 -0.25 -11.04
N GLY A 107 0.90 -1.51 -11.47
CA GLY A 107 -0.05 -1.94 -12.50
C GLY A 107 -1.52 -1.98 -12.05
N TYR A 108 -1.78 -1.82 -10.75
CA TYR A 108 -3.11 -1.91 -10.15
C TYR A 108 -3.58 -0.56 -9.62
N ASP A 109 -4.88 -0.29 -9.72
CA ASP A 109 -5.49 0.93 -9.19
C ASP A 109 -5.74 0.80 -7.67
N PRO A 110 -5.90 1.93 -6.94
CA PRO A 110 -6.06 1.91 -5.49
C PRO A 110 -7.23 1.07 -4.96
N ILE A 111 -8.32 0.91 -5.73
CA ILE A 111 -9.47 0.11 -5.30
C ILE A 111 -9.09 -1.37 -5.37
N SER A 112 -8.45 -1.80 -6.46
CA SER A 112 -7.94 -3.17 -6.59
C SER A 112 -6.94 -3.52 -5.48
N LEU A 113 -6.03 -2.60 -5.15
CA LEU A 113 -5.11 -2.75 -4.00
C LEU A 113 -5.87 -2.90 -2.67
N GLU A 114 -6.90 -2.08 -2.45
CA GLU A 114 -7.71 -2.13 -1.22
C GLU A 114 -8.47 -3.44 -1.07
N LEU A 115 -9.09 -3.93 -2.15
CA LEU A 115 -9.83 -5.19 -2.16
C LEU A 115 -8.89 -6.38 -1.92
N ALA A 116 -7.76 -6.44 -2.63
CA ALA A 116 -6.79 -7.52 -2.50
C ALA A 116 -6.22 -7.58 -1.08
N ALA A 117 -5.81 -6.44 -0.52
CA ALA A 117 -5.29 -6.38 0.84
C ALA A 117 -6.35 -6.75 1.89
N THR A 118 -7.61 -6.40 1.65
CA THR A 118 -8.72 -6.81 2.54
C THR A 118 -8.89 -8.32 2.54
N ALA A 119 -8.92 -8.94 1.37
CA ALA A 119 -9.08 -10.39 1.25
C ALA A 119 -7.89 -11.16 1.84
N ASP A 120 -6.65 -10.78 1.51
CA ASP A 120 -5.45 -11.42 2.07
C ASP A 120 -5.36 -11.27 3.60
N PHE A 121 -5.72 -10.10 4.14
CA PHE A 121 -5.78 -9.92 5.60
C PHE A 121 -6.83 -10.84 6.23
N LEU A 122 -8.04 -10.90 5.67
CA LEU A 122 -9.11 -11.75 6.21
C LEU A 122 -8.74 -13.24 6.14
N GLU A 123 -8.10 -13.66 5.07
CA GLU A 123 -7.59 -15.03 4.93
C GLU A 123 -6.61 -15.36 6.06
N SER A 124 -5.59 -14.51 6.29
CA SER A 124 -4.64 -14.68 7.40
C SER A 124 -5.25 -14.58 8.80
N ALA A 125 -6.37 -13.85 8.94
CA ALA A 125 -7.13 -13.74 10.18
C ALA A 125 -8.07 -14.93 10.44
N GLY A 126 -8.04 -15.96 9.57
CA GLY A 126 -8.79 -17.21 9.76
C GLY A 126 -10.14 -17.28 9.06
N TYR A 127 -10.47 -16.32 8.18
CA TYR A 127 -11.69 -16.39 7.36
C TYR A 127 -11.56 -17.33 6.15
N GLY A 128 -10.36 -17.84 5.86
CA GLY A 128 -10.13 -18.91 4.87
C GLY A 128 -10.83 -18.68 3.52
N LEU A 129 -11.59 -19.68 3.07
CA LEU A 129 -12.32 -19.66 1.78
C LEU A 129 -13.36 -18.52 1.68
N ASP A 130 -13.85 -18.01 2.81
CA ASP A 130 -14.86 -16.95 2.85
C ASP A 130 -14.27 -15.54 2.75
N ALA A 131 -12.93 -15.39 2.77
CA ALA A 131 -12.28 -14.07 2.77
C ALA A 131 -12.71 -13.17 1.61
N TRP A 132 -12.94 -13.73 0.41
CA TRP A 132 -13.45 -12.97 -0.74
C TRP A 132 -14.93 -12.63 -0.62
N SER A 133 -15.74 -13.54 -0.11
CA SER A 133 -17.17 -13.31 0.17
C SER A 133 -17.33 -12.19 1.21
N GLU A 134 -16.59 -12.27 2.30
CA GLU A 134 -16.51 -11.24 3.34
C GLU A 134 -16.03 -9.90 2.77
N THR A 135 -15.00 -9.92 1.93
CA THR A 135 -14.51 -8.71 1.26
C THR A 135 -15.61 -8.08 0.40
N ALA A 136 -16.36 -8.87 -0.38
CA ALA A 136 -17.44 -8.38 -1.22
C ALA A 136 -18.57 -7.74 -0.39
N VAL A 137 -18.92 -8.33 0.75
CA VAL A 137 -19.92 -7.79 1.67
C VAL A 137 -19.43 -6.48 2.30
N ARG A 138 -18.22 -6.49 2.88
CA ARG A 138 -17.65 -5.32 3.58
C ARG A 138 -17.32 -4.16 2.64
N LYS A 139 -17.12 -4.44 1.36
CA LYS A 139 -16.72 -3.49 0.31
C LYS A 139 -17.75 -3.39 -0.82
N SER A 140 -19.03 -3.61 -0.52
CA SER A 140 -20.11 -3.71 -1.50
C SER A 140 -20.15 -2.57 -2.54
N SER A 141 -19.85 -1.33 -2.13
CA SER A 141 -19.80 -0.16 -3.04
C SER A 141 -18.59 -0.14 -4.00
N LYS A 142 -17.57 -0.97 -3.75
CA LYS A 142 -16.31 -1.04 -4.51
C LYS A 142 -16.11 -2.38 -5.20
N ALA A 143 -16.64 -3.47 -4.64
CA ALA A 143 -16.44 -4.86 -5.04
C ALA A 143 -17.32 -5.28 -6.22
N THR A 144 -17.17 -4.63 -7.38
CA THR A 144 -17.75 -5.17 -8.62
C THR A 144 -17.04 -6.46 -9.02
N PRO A 145 -17.70 -7.37 -9.77
CA PRO A 145 -17.07 -8.60 -10.23
C PRO A 145 -15.74 -8.35 -10.96
N GLU A 146 -15.65 -7.34 -11.83
CA GLU A 146 -14.41 -7.06 -12.55
C GLU A 146 -13.26 -6.62 -11.62
N ARG A 147 -13.59 -5.82 -10.58
CA ARG A 147 -12.59 -5.35 -9.61
C ARG A 147 -12.14 -6.46 -8.67
N ILE A 148 -13.03 -7.39 -8.31
CA ILE A 148 -12.68 -8.58 -7.54
C ILE A 148 -11.72 -9.47 -8.34
N GLU A 149 -12.01 -9.73 -9.61
CA GLU A 149 -11.10 -10.52 -10.45
C GLU A 149 -9.74 -9.81 -10.63
N LYS A 150 -9.73 -8.49 -10.80
CA LYS A 150 -8.49 -7.71 -10.84
C LYS A 150 -7.71 -7.80 -9.51
N ALA A 151 -8.40 -7.75 -8.38
CA ALA A 151 -7.78 -7.90 -7.05
C ALA A 151 -7.22 -9.32 -6.82
N LYS A 152 -7.93 -10.37 -7.27
CA LYS A 152 -7.42 -11.75 -7.25
C LYS A 152 -6.18 -11.90 -8.10
N LYS A 153 -6.20 -11.33 -9.32
CA LYS A 153 -5.03 -11.32 -10.21
C LYS A 153 -3.82 -10.67 -9.55
N LEU A 154 -4.01 -9.56 -8.83
CA LEU A 154 -2.93 -8.93 -8.07
C LEU A 154 -2.31 -9.90 -7.04
N LEU A 155 -3.12 -10.60 -6.24
CA LEU A 155 -2.58 -11.56 -5.27
C LEU A 155 -1.81 -12.69 -5.98
N SER A 156 -2.33 -13.20 -7.09
CA SER A 156 -1.62 -14.21 -7.90
C SER A 156 -0.30 -13.70 -8.47
N ASP A 157 -0.25 -12.44 -8.95
CA ASP A 157 0.98 -11.85 -9.47
C ASP A 157 2.04 -11.67 -8.36
N LEU A 158 1.62 -11.35 -7.13
CA LEU A 158 2.52 -11.20 -5.98
C LEU A 158 3.02 -12.54 -5.42
N GLN A 159 2.22 -13.62 -5.51
CA GLN A 159 2.65 -14.98 -5.12
C GLN A 159 3.76 -15.55 -6.02
N GLY A 160 3.95 -14.98 -7.22
CA GLY A 160 5.00 -15.37 -8.14
C GLY A 160 6.40 -14.79 -7.86
N LEU A 161 6.56 -14.08 -6.72
CA LEU A 161 7.81 -13.49 -6.23
C LEU A 161 8.58 -14.44 -5.33
#